data_AF-A0A3D3HGX9-F1
#
_entry.id   AF-A0A3D3HGX9-F1
#
_cell.length_a   1.000
_cell.length_b   1.000
_cell.length_c   1.000
_cell.angle_alpha   90.00
_cell.angle_beta   90.00
_cell.angle_gamma   90.00
#
_symmetry.space_group_name_H-M   'P 1'
#
loop_
_entity.id
_entity.type
_entity.pdbx_description
1 polymer ?
#
loop_
_entity_poly.entity_id
_entity_poly.type
_entity_poly.pdbx_seq_one_letter_code
_entity_poly.pdbx_strand_id
1 'polypeptide(L)'
;MSSDSRSAFCSAFFSVIPNRKSDMNIKNILPFLLAAVLMASCESEDLSSPVALFTAQTTPRYMFKINLDVSGSFSSKDDDWLEYRWDINGDHLGWEADWSSNPVVTVQFPYEYNGYIGLQVRSNNGTITELYQGFYTNEDYRIQKAWSDLELDFRRIDYDFSYTDHHRTWVWGYDNIQLPDSQHWYNFTSSEERAEYGTLVPWNVADTLDNDYRLPSIAEWQQMIDYCGGASLAGFNLQVLADHGLQLTLPGIIKGGQLLEHGKTGYYWTGDEIDEESAWALKISADSDEAEFVILDKSSMASVRLTIEFLYYR
;
A
#
# COMPACT_ATOMS: atom_id res chain seq x y z
N MET A 1 10.24 2.35 51.91
CA MET A 1 11.58 2.02 51.36
C MET A 1 11.40 0.69 50.65
N SER A 2 10.96 0.73 49.40
CA SER A 2 11.78 0.81 48.17
C SER A 2 11.89 -0.59 47.58
N SER A 3 11.10 -0.83 46.54
CA SER A 3 11.37 -1.84 45.52
C SER A 3 11.35 -1.08 44.19
N ASP A 4 12.52 -0.56 43.83
CA ASP A 4 12.75 0.13 42.55
C ASP A 4 12.60 -0.90 41.41
N SER A 5 11.51 -0.78 40.64
CA SER A 5 11.43 -1.33 39.30
C SER A 5 12.30 -0.47 38.38
N ARG A 6 13.52 -0.91 38.10
CA ARG A 6 14.39 -0.26 37.12
C ARG A 6 13.99 -0.71 35.72
N SER A 7 13.28 0.15 35.00
CA SER A 7 13.16 0.09 33.55
C SER A 7 14.52 0.39 32.92
N ALA A 8 15.13 -0.59 32.26
CA ALA A 8 16.31 -0.36 31.46
C ALA A 8 15.87 0.26 30.12
N PHE A 9 16.01 1.59 29.99
CA PHE A 9 15.85 2.28 28.72
C PHE A 9 17.10 2.04 27.87
N CYS A 10 16.98 1.23 26.82
CA CYS A 10 18.00 1.14 25.77
C CYS A 10 17.45 1.78 24.49
N SER A 11 17.86 3.01 24.24
CA SER A 11 17.60 3.70 22.97
C SER A 11 18.67 3.26 21.96
N ALA A 12 18.26 2.50 20.94
CA ALA A 12 19.07 2.29 19.75
C ALA A 12 18.55 3.21 18.63
N PHE A 13 19.29 4.29 18.34
CA PHE A 13 19.01 5.13 17.18
C PHE A 13 19.56 4.46 15.92
N PHE A 14 18.69 3.92 15.08
CA PHE A 14 19.02 3.59 13.70
C PHE A 14 18.41 4.64 12.78
N SER A 15 19.26 5.54 12.28
CA SER A 15 18.94 6.39 11.12
C SER A 15 19.35 5.61 9.87
N VAL A 16 18.36 5.19 9.07
CA VAL A 16 18.62 4.83 7.67
C VAL A 16 18.66 6.15 6.89
N ILE A 17 19.87 6.67 6.67
CA ILE A 17 20.08 7.80 5.76
C ILE A 17 19.83 7.29 4.33
N PRO A 18 18.92 7.87 3.54
CA PRO A 18 18.87 7.59 2.12
C PRO A 18 20.18 8.09 1.50
N ASN A 19 20.93 7.14 0.97
CA ASN A 19 22.29 7.30 0.47
C ASN A 19 22.35 8.38 -0.63
N ARG A 20 22.99 9.52 -0.34
CA ARG A 20 23.46 10.44 -1.38
C ARG A 20 24.82 9.93 -1.85
N LYS A 21 24.85 9.44 -3.09
CA LYS A 21 25.97 8.83 -3.82
C LYS A 21 27.37 9.34 -3.41
N SER A 22 28.24 8.40 -3.03
CA SER A 22 29.66 8.41 -3.40
C SER A 22 30.05 7.01 -3.87
N ASP A 23 30.84 6.97 -4.94
CA ASP A 23 31.29 5.77 -5.64
C ASP A 23 31.98 4.78 -4.69
N MET A 24 31.52 3.53 -4.66
CA MET A 24 32.41 2.43 -4.25
C MET A 24 32.10 1.12 -4.98
N ASN A 25 33.12 0.73 -5.74
CA ASN A 25 33.38 -0.51 -6.44
C ASN A 25 32.78 -1.78 -5.79
N ILE A 26 32.09 -2.56 -6.61
CA ILE A 26 31.55 -3.89 -6.27
C ILE A 26 32.73 -4.85 -6.06
N LYS A 27 33.09 -5.06 -4.79
CA LYS A 27 33.73 -6.27 -4.24
C LYS A 27 33.83 -6.09 -2.72
N ASN A 28 33.19 -6.99 -1.97
CA ASN A 28 33.12 -7.10 -0.50
C ASN A 28 31.90 -6.42 0.17
N ILE A 29 30.72 -7.07 0.09
CA ILE A 29 29.63 -6.85 1.05
C ILE A 29 29.43 -8.15 1.84
N LEU A 30 30.43 -8.49 2.65
CA LEU A 30 30.35 -9.49 3.71
C LEU A 30 31.00 -9.02 5.04
N PRO A 31 30.95 -7.72 5.43
CA PRO A 31 31.15 -7.40 6.85
C PRO A 31 30.07 -6.51 7.50
N PHE A 32 28.89 -6.33 6.90
CA PHE A 32 27.82 -5.55 7.54
C PHE A 32 26.98 -6.32 8.59
N LEU A 33 27.17 -7.64 8.71
CA LEU A 33 26.55 -8.47 9.74
C LEU A 33 27.35 -8.55 11.06
N LEU A 34 28.50 -7.88 11.17
CA LEU A 34 29.41 -8.02 12.32
C LEU A 34 29.65 -6.74 13.12
N ALA A 35 28.83 -5.69 12.92
CA ALA A 35 28.91 -4.45 13.69
C ALA A 35 27.83 -4.33 14.79
N ALA A 36 27.04 -5.39 15.03
CA ALA A 36 26.06 -5.43 16.11
C ALA A 36 26.63 -5.89 17.47
N VAL A 37 27.92 -6.22 17.56
CA VAL A 37 28.48 -6.96 18.71
C VAL A 37 29.43 -6.14 19.62
N LEU A 38 29.75 -4.87 19.34
CA LEU A 38 30.90 -4.23 20.04
C LEU A 38 30.66 -2.88 20.74
N MET A 39 29.44 -2.56 21.17
CA MET A 39 29.23 -1.45 22.14
C MET A 39 28.30 -1.87 23.29
N ALA A 40 28.63 -2.98 23.95
CA ALA A 40 28.12 -3.32 25.27
C ALA A 40 29.31 -3.66 26.18
N SER A 41 29.99 -2.62 26.67
CA SER A 41 30.88 -2.73 27.83
C SER A 41 30.14 -2.18 29.04
N CYS A 42 29.28 -2.99 29.65
CA CYS A 42 28.88 -2.86 31.04
C CYS A 42 28.32 -4.21 31.47
N GLU A 43 28.93 -4.83 32.48
CA GLU A 43 28.53 -6.03 33.24
C GLU A 43 27.84 -7.17 32.47
N SER A 44 28.42 -8.37 32.56
CA SER A 44 27.78 -9.61 32.15
C SER A 44 26.57 -9.92 33.05
N GLU A 45 25.49 -9.16 32.91
CA GLU A 45 24.15 -9.64 33.23
C GLU A 45 23.78 -10.68 32.18
N ASP A 46 23.18 -11.77 32.64
CA ASP A 46 22.64 -12.85 31.83
C ASP A 46 21.92 -12.23 30.61
N LEU A 47 22.45 -12.44 29.40
CA LEU A 47 21.86 -11.97 28.15
C LEU A 47 20.60 -12.78 27.87
N SER A 48 19.63 -12.82 28.80
CA SER A 48 18.42 -13.63 28.73
C SER A 48 17.22 -12.87 28.17
N SER A 49 17.40 -11.60 27.82
CA SER A 49 16.34 -10.81 27.18
C SER A 49 16.21 -11.19 25.71
N PRO A 50 14.97 -11.27 25.18
CA PRO A 50 14.79 -11.47 23.76
C PRO A 50 15.30 -10.26 22.96
N VAL A 51 15.65 -10.47 21.70
CA VAL A 51 15.99 -9.41 20.76
C VAL A 51 14.76 -9.07 19.94
N ALA A 52 14.37 -7.79 19.97
CA ALA A 52 13.27 -7.25 19.19
C ALA A 52 13.78 -6.72 17.85
N LEU A 53 13.16 -7.18 16.75
CA LEU A 53 13.42 -6.70 15.39
C LEU A 53 12.15 -6.85 14.56
N PHE A 54 11.85 -5.85 13.74
CA PHE A 54 10.81 -5.98 12.73
C PHE A 54 11.13 -5.21 11.46
N THR A 55 10.40 -5.56 10.40
CA THR A 55 10.43 -4.88 9.11
C THR A 55 9.02 -4.64 8.60
N ALA A 56 8.77 -3.48 7.99
CA ALA A 56 7.58 -3.30 7.17
C ALA A 56 7.81 -3.99 5.82
N GLN A 57 6.94 -4.95 5.47
CA GLN A 57 7.05 -5.68 4.20
C GLN A 57 6.62 -4.83 2.99
N THR A 58 5.94 -3.72 3.25
CA THR A 58 5.44 -2.77 2.26
C THR A 58 5.87 -1.36 2.66
N THR A 59 6.15 -0.49 1.69
CA THR A 59 6.47 0.91 1.98
C THR A 59 5.33 1.54 2.77
N PRO A 60 5.57 2.09 3.97
CA PRO A 60 4.51 2.74 4.74
C PRO A 60 4.00 3.98 4.04
N ARG A 61 2.68 4.06 3.90
CA ARG A 61 1.96 5.19 3.31
C ARG A 61 0.77 5.52 4.20
N TYR A 62 0.45 6.80 4.33
CA TYR A 62 -0.61 7.23 5.22
C TYR A 62 -1.94 6.54 4.90
N MET A 63 -2.63 6.02 5.92
CA MET A 63 -3.90 5.30 5.81
C MET A 63 -3.85 3.96 5.06
N PHE A 64 -2.71 3.55 4.50
CA PHE A 64 -2.59 2.23 3.89
C PHE A 64 -2.44 1.17 4.98
N LYS A 65 -3.06 0.02 4.77
CA LYS A 65 -2.71 -1.22 5.47
C LYS A 65 -1.32 -1.67 5.06
N ILE A 66 -0.52 -2.05 6.04
CA ILE A 66 0.84 -2.58 5.87
C ILE A 66 1.01 -3.82 6.74
N ASN A 67 1.91 -4.71 6.30
CA ASN A 67 2.33 -5.85 7.11
C ASN A 67 3.63 -5.52 7.83
N LEU A 68 3.63 -5.68 9.15
CA LEU A 68 4.81 -5.61 10.00
C LEU A 68 5.22 -7.03 10.39
N ASP A 69 6.46 -7.39 10.09
CA ASP A 69 7.01 -8.73 10.27
C ASP A 69 8.12 -8.73 11.31
N VAL A 70 7.89 -9.45 12.42
CA VAL A 70 8.81 -9.62 13.55
C VAL A 70 9.56 -10.94 13.51
N SER A 71 9.50 -11.70 12.41
CA SER A 71 10.16 -13.01 12.28
C SER A 71 11.68 -12.95 12.47
N GLY A 72 12.28 -11.74 12.39
CA GLY A 72 13.68 -11.51 12.71
C GLY A 72 14.00 -11.39 14.21
N SER A 73 12.99 -11.36 15.08
CA SER A 73 13.16 -11.38 16.54
C SER A 73 13.57 -12.78 17.01
N PHE A 74 14.41 -12.86 18.04
CA PHE A 74 14.89 -14.15 18.57
C PHE A 74 15.19 -14.08 20.07
N SER A 75 15.13 -15.24 20.75
CA SER A 75 15.66 -15.38 22.11
C SER A 75 17.11 -15.85 22.07
N SER A 76 17.88 -15.50 23.09
CA SER A 76 19.23 -16.02 23.33
C SER A 76 19.24 -17.43 23.92
N LYS A 77 18.08 -17.93 24.39
CA LYS A 77 17.91 -19.29 24.90
C LYS A 77 17.21 -20.14 23.86
N ASP A 78 17.84 -21.26 23.54
CA ASP A 78 17.23 -22.31 22.72
C ASP A 78 15.94 -22.79 23.42
N ASP A 79 14.85 -22.96 22.66
CA ASP A 79 13.50 -23.37 23.08
C ASP A 79 12.57 -22.30 23.70
N ASP A 80 12.94 -21.02 23.72
CA ASP A 80 12.00 -19.96 24.11
C ASP A 80 10.97 -19.68 23.00
N TRP A 81 9.70 -19.56 23.40
CA TRP A 81 8.67 -18.98 22.55
C TRP A 81 8.60 -17.47 22.77
N LEU A 82 8.24 -16.75 21.72
CA LEU A 82 8.09 -15.30 21.72
C LEU A 82 6.63 -14.91 21.47
N GLU A 83 6.20 -13.87 22.17
CA GLU A 83 4.98 -13.13 21.91
C GLU A 83 5.31 -11.67 21.61
N TYR A 84 4.43 -11.03 20.85
CA TYR A 84 4.62 -9.69 20.30
C TYR A 84 3.38 -8.84 20.55
N ARG A 85 3.59 -7.55 20.79
CA ARG A 85 2.54 -6.54 20.75
C ARG A 85 3.06 -5.20 20.25
N TRP A 86 2.14 -4.34 19.84
CA TRP A 86 2.45 -3.17 19.03
C TRP A 86 1.86 -1.90 19.62
N ASP A 87 2.69 -0.85 19.63
CA ASP A 87 2.32 0.53 19.82
C ASP A 87 2.36 1.17 18.43
N ILE A 88 1.20 1.18 17.77
CA ILE A 88 1.05 1.55 16.35
C ILE A 88 1.13 3.07 16.18
N ASN A 89 0.66 3.81 17.19
CA ASN A 89 0.61 5.26 17.16
C ASN A 89 1.86 5.93 17.77
N GLY A 90 2.74 5.14 18.40
CA GLY A 90 4.05 5.57 18.90
C GLY A 90 3.98 6.50 20.11
N ASP A 91 2.86 6.52 20.83
CA ASP A 91 2.62 7.47 21.92
C ASP A 91 3.19 7.01 23.27
N HIS A 92 3.57 5.73 23.40
CA HIS A 92 4.01 5.10 24.65
C HIS A 92 2.98 5.13 25.80
N LEU A 93 1.72 5.46 25.52
CA LEU A 93 0.61 5.53 26.48
C LEU A 93 -0.26 4.27 26.44
N GLY A 94 -0.29 3.58 25.30
CA GLY A 94 -1.06 2.36 25.08
C GLY A 94 -0.35 1.35 24.18
N TRP A 95 -0.93 0.16 24.09
CA TRP A 95 -0.54 -0.87 23.11
C TRP A 95 -1.83 -1.24 22.36
N GLU A 96 -1.89 -0.96 21.06
CA GLU A 96 -3.10 -1.17 20.25
C GLU A 96 -3.35 -2.64 19.88
N ALA A 97 -2.34 -3.49 20.02
CA ALA A 97 -2.46 -4.93 19.79
C ALA A 97 -2.26 -5.72 21.09
N ASP A 98 -3.08 -6.74 21.30
CA ASP A 98 -2.85 -7.75 22.32
C ASP A 98 -1.61 -8.60 22.00
N TRP A 99 -1.08 -9.29 23.01
CA TRP A 99 0.01 -10.23 22.83
C TRP A 99 -0.39 -11.35 21.85
N SER A 100 0.48 -11.60 20.88
CA SER A 100 0.29 -12.62 19.85
C SER A 100 1.59 -13.35 19.57
N SER A 101 1.52 -14.65 19.27
CA SER A 101 2.65 -15.41 18.76
C SER A 101 2.77 -15.37 17.23
N ASN A 102 1.82 -14.71 16.54
CA ASN A 102 1.90 -14.51 15.09
C ASN A 102 2.99 -13.47 14.79
N PRO A 103 4.02 -13.81 14.01
CA PRO A 103 5.09 -12.88 13.71
C PRO A 103 4.72 -11.80 12.68
N VAL A 104 3.52 -11.87 12.08
CA VAL A 104 3.06 -10.85 11.15
C VAL A 104 1.78 -10.23 11.69
N VAL A 105 1.74 -8.90 11.72
CA VAL A 105 0.52 -8.14 11.98
C VAL A 105 0.23 -7.21 10.79
N THR A 106 -1.04 -7.11 10.43
CA THR A 106 -1.53 -6.12 9.47
C THR A 106 -2.11 -4.95 10.24
N VAL A 107 -1.60 -3.75 9.99
CA VAL A 107 -2.04 -2.51 10.65
C VAL A 107 -2.30 -1.43 9.62
N GLN A 108 -3.19 -0.50 9.93
CA GLN A 108 -3.35 0.71 9.13
C GLN A 108 -2.33 1.76 9.59
N PHE A 109 -1.50 2.25 8.68
CA PHE A 109 -0.42 3.16 9.01
C PHE A 109 -0.95 4.57 9.33
N PRO A 110 -0.70 5.12 10.54
CA PRO A 110 -1.44 6.29 11.02
C PRO A 110 -0.79 7.64 10.67
N TYR A 111 0.43 7.65 10.12
CA TYR A 111 1.20 8.89 9.98
C TYR A 111 1.16 9.45 8.57
N GLU A 112 0.82 10.74 8.47
CA GLU A 112 0.87 11.49 7.21
C GLU A 112 2.31 11.70 6.72
N TYR A 113 3.23 11.96 7.65
CA TYR A 113 4.64 12.28 7.37
C TYR A 113 5.61 11.28 8.02
N ASN A 114 5.99 11.52 9.27
CA ASN A 114 6.96 10.69 9.97
C ASN A 114 6.38 10.27 11.32
N GLY A 115 6.70 9.06 11.76
CA GLY A 115 6.21 8.52 13.02
C GLY A 115 7.08 7.38 13.52
N TYR A 116 6.71 6.81 14.66
CA TYR A 116 7.44 5.72 15.29
C TYR A 116 6.48 4.59 15.61
N ILE A 117 6.76 3.37 15.17
CA ILE A 117 6.01 2.20 15.63
C ILE A 117 6.84 1.51 16.71
N GLY A 118 6.21 1.26 17.84
CA GLY A 118 6.77 0.50 18.95
C GLY A 118 6.42 -0.99 18.83
N LEU A 119 7.40 -1.82 19.14
CA LEU A 119 7.29 -3.26 19.26
C LEU A 119 7.72 -3.65 20.67
N GLN A 120 6.94 -4.53 21.28
CA GLN A 120 7.35 -5.28 22.45
C GLN A 120 7.45 -6.76 22.13
N VAL A 121 8.54 -7.39 22.58
CA VAL A 121 8.77 -8.82 22.47
C VAL A 121 8.90 -9.41 23.85
N ARG A 122 8.13 -10.45 24.15
CA ARG A 122 8.12 -11.15 25.43
C ARG A 122 8.51 -12.61 25.26
N SER A 123 9.42 -13.08 26.09
CA SER A 123 9.75 -14.51 26.23
C SER A 123 8.91 -15.19 27.31
N ASN A 124 8.95 -16.53 27.32
CA ASN A 124 8.22 -17.39 28.26
C ASN A 124 8.46 -17.10 29.76
N ASN A 125 9.63 -16.55 30.11
CA ASN A 125 10.05 -16.19 31.47
C ASN A 125 9.54 -14.81 31.89
N GLY A 126 8.81 -14.11 31.02
CA GLY A 126 8.27 -12.78 31.25
C GLY A 126 9.24 -11.64 30.99
N THR A 127 10.45 -11.90 30.49
CA THR A 127 11.37 -10.84 30.07
C THR A 127 10.85 -10.16 28.81
N ILE A 128 10.90 -8.82 28.81
CA ILE A 128 10.37 -7.99 27.74
C ILE A 128 11.50 -7.10 27.19
N THR A 129 11.55 -7.00 25.87
CA THR A 129 12.38 -6.03 25.15
C THR A 129 11.48 -5.15 24.30
N GLU A 130 11.81 -3.86 24.23
CA GLU A 130 11.10 -2.88 23.42
C GLU A 130 12.00 -2.35 22.29
N LEU A 131 11.40 -2.09 21.14
CA LEU A 131 12.04 -1.43 20.00
C LEU A 131 11.08 -0.39 19.43
N TYR A 132 11.58 0.83 19.21
CA TYR A 132 10.86 1.85 18.45
C TYR A 132 11.60 2.12 17.16
N GLN A 133 10.91 1.95 16.04
CA GLN A 133 11.45 2.19 14.71
C GLN A 133 10.78 3.40 14.08
N GLY A 134 11.59 4.37 13.64
CA GLY A 134 11.12 5.52 12.90
C GLY A 134 10.77 5.15 11.46
N PHE A 135 9.64 5.66 10.98
CA PHE A 135 9.18 5.54 9.61
C PHE A 135 9.08 6.92 8.97
N TYR A 136 9.50 6.98 7.71
CA TYR A 136 9.43 8.17 6.88
C TYR A 136 8.52 7.86 5.70
N THR A 137 7.43 8.60 5.55
CA THR A 137 6.65 8.60 4.31
C THR A 137 7.21 9.70 3.43
N ASN A 138 7.54 9.34 2.20
CA ASN A 138 7.90 10.31 1.17
C ASN A 138 7.14 9.94 -0.09
N GLU A 139 6.00 10.58 -0.26
CA GLU A 139 5.13 10.43 -1.42
C GLU A 139 5.46 11.56 -2.40
N ASP A 140 6.11 11.25 -3.51
CA ASP A 140 6.32 12.21 -4.60
C ASP A 140 5.18 12.04 -5.61
N TYR A 141 4.09 12.78 -5.39
CA TYR A 141 2.92 12.77 -6.25
C TYR A 141 2.39 14.17 -6.50
N ARG A 142 1.66 14.33 -7.61
CA ARG A 142 1.03 15.59 -8.00
C ARG A 142 -0.35 15.33 -8.58
N ILE A 143 -1.37 16.02 -8.06
CA ILE A 143 -2.72 16.01 -8.64
C ILE A 143 -2.84 17.20 -9.59
N GLN A 144 -3.20 16.93 -10.84
CA GLN A 144 -3.28 17.95 -11.90
C GLN A 144 -4.51 17.73 -12.76
N LYS A 145 -4.87 18.73 -13.55
CA LYS A 145 -5.90 18.58 -14.59
C LYS A 145 -5.35 17.68 -15.70
N ALA A 146 -6.15 16.70 -16.16
CA ALA A 146 -5.77 15.89 -17.31
C ALA A 146 -5.84 16.69 -18.62
N TRP A 147 -4.89 16.44 -19.52
CA TRP A 147 -4.96 16.87 -20.91
C TRP A 147 -5.64 15.77 -21.72
N SER A 148 -6.97 15.79 -21.77
CA SER A 148 -7.79 14.73 -22.34
C SER A 148 -8.69 15.30 -23.45
N ASP A 149 -9.05 14.45 -24.40
CA ASP A 149 -10.01 14.77 -25.46
C ASP A 149 -11.48 14.58 -25.00
N LEU A 150 -11.69 14.11 -23.77
CA LEU A 150 -13.01 13.96 -23.20
C LEU A 150 -13.71 15.31 -23.03
N GLU A 151 -15.01 15.33 -23.32
CA GLU A 151 -15.85 16.52 -23.16
C GLU A 151 -15.93 16.98 -21.70
N LEU A 152 -15.88 16.03 -20.76
CA LEU A 152 -15.85 16.29 -19.33
C LEU A 152 -14.44 16.06 -18.78
N ASP A 153 -13.83 17.16 -18.32
CA ASP A 153 -12.51 17.15 -17.70
C ASP A 153 -12.48 16.25 -16.45
N PHE A 154 -11.33 15.62 -16.23
CA PHE A 154 -11.01 14.88 -15.01
C PHE A 154 -9.61 15.26 -14.49
N ARG A 155 -9.34 15.02 -13.20
CA ARG A 155 -7.99 15.15 -12.63
C ARG A 155 -7.24 13.83 -12.76
N ARG A 156 -5.92 13.94 -12.86
CA ARG A 156 -4.98 12.83 -12.82
C ARG A 156 -4.04 12.96 -11.62
N ILE A 157 -3.49 11.84 -11.20
CA ILE A 157 -2.40 11.76 -10.23
C ILE A 157 -1.14 11.24 -10.92
N ASP A 158 -0.06 11.99 -10.78
CA ASP A 158 1.26 11.68 -11.31
C ASP A 158 2.12 11.15 -10.15
N TYR A 159 2.61 9.92 -10.23
CA TYR A 159 3.59 9.35 -9.30
C TYR A 159 4.99 9.41 -9.91
N ASP A 160 5.92 10.10 -9.24
CA ASP A 160 7.27 10.33 -9.76
C ASP A 160 8.30 9.41 -9.09
N PHE A 161 8.97 8.59 -9.90
CA PHE A 161 10.01 7.67 -9.46
C PHE A 161 11.35 8.03 -10.08
N SER A 162 12.37 8.20 -9.23
CA SER A 162 13.74 8.53 -9.66
C SER A 162 14.64 7.32 -9.54
N TYR A 163 15.08 6.80 -10.68
CA TYR A 163 16.07 5.73 -10.76
C TYR A 163 17.45 6.29 -11.09
N THR A 164 18.46 5.42 -11.10
CA THR A 164 19.85 5.84 -11.36
C THR A 164 20.06 6.36 -12.79
N ASP A 165 19.35 5.78 -13.74
CA ASP A 165 19.49 5.91 -15.19
C ASP A 165 18.28 6.57 -15.86
N HIS A 166 17.11 6.57 -15.20
CA HIS A 166 15.90 7.19 -15.73
C HIS A 166 15.01 7.79 -14.64
N HIS A 167 14.10 8.67 -15.07
CA HIS A 167 12.94 9.11 -14.30
C HIS A 167 11.69 8.51 -14.92
N ARG A 168 10.81 7.97 -14.10
CA ARG A 168 9.52 7.43 -14.50
C ARG A 168 8.42 8.27 -13.86
N THR A 169 7.50 8.77 -14.67
CA THR A 169 6.25 9.37 -14.18
C THR A 169 5.11 8.45 -14.58
N TRP A 170 4.43 7.92 -13.57
CA TRP A 170 3.33 6.98 -13.74
C TRP A 170 2.02 7.68 -13.43
N VAL A 171 1.14 7.79 -14.42
CA VAL A 171 -0.02 8.67 -14.36
C VAL A 171 -1.30 7.86 -14.35
N TRP A 172 -2.22 8.20 -13.45
CA TRP A 172 -3.53 7.57 -13.32
C TRP A 172 -4.65 8.60 -13.28
N GLY A 173 -5.82 8.25 -13.80
CA GLY A 173 -7.05 8.98 -13.53
C GLY A 173 -7.30 9.02 -12.02
N TYR A 174 -7.41 10.22 -11.47
CA TYR A 174 -7.68 10.45 -10.06
C TYR A 174 -9.19 10.51 -9.80
N ASP A 175 -9.92 11.23 -10.67
CA ASP A 175 -11.37 11.27 -10.60
C ASP A 175 -12.01 10.08 -11.33
N ASN A 176 -13.23 9.73 -10.93
CA ASN A 176 -14.07 8.83 -11.73
C ASN A 176 -14.46 9.51 -13.03
N ILE A 177 -14.26 8.82 -14.15
CA ILE A 177 -14.58 9.35 -15.46
C ILE A 177 -16.09 9.54 -15.58
N GLN A 178 -16.51 10.74 -15.95
CA GLN A 178 -17.90 11.08 -16.23
C GLN A 178 -18.06 11.31 -17.73
N LEU A 179 -19.14 10.79 -18.28
CA LEU A 179 -19.53 10.99 -19.67
C LEU A 179 -20.91 11.66 -19.77
N PRO A 180 -21.20 12.38 -20.87
CA PRO A 180 -22.53 12.90 -21.16
C PRO A 180 -23.61 11.81 -21.13
N ASP A 181 -24.88 12.15 -20.97
CA ASP A 181 -25.94 11.14 -20.99
C ASP A 181 -26.05 10.45 -22.37
N SER A 182 -26.15 9.11 -22.37
CA SER A 182 -26.21 8.28 -23.56
C SER A 182 -26.92 6.96 -23.27
N GLN A 183 -27.38 6.27 -24.31
CA GLN A 183 -27.89 4.90 -24.20
C GLN A 183 -26.77 3.84 -24.24
N HIS A 184 -25.54 4.24 -24.56
CA HIS A 184 -24.41 3.32 -24.74
C HIS A 184 -23.64 3.02 -23.45
N TRP A 185 -23.89 3.78 -22.38
CA TRP A 185 -23.26 3.63 -21.08
C TRP A 185 -24.23 4.03 -19.98
N TYR A 186 -23.86 3.71 -18.75
CA TYR A 186 -24.69 3.93 -17.59
C TYR A 186 -24.16 5.08 -16.74
N ASN A 187 -24.99 6.09 -16.57
CA ASN A 187 -24.81 7.13 -15.58
C ASN A 187 -25.78 6.91 -14.42
N PHE A 188 -25.30 7.10 -13.20
CA PHE A 188 -26.15 7.12 -12.00
C PHE A 188 -27.18 8.26 -12.09
N THR A 189 -28.33 8.03 -11.46
CA THR A 189 -29.49 8.90 -11.57
C THR A 189 -29.33 10.21 -10.79
N SER A 190 -28.67 10.16 -9.63
CA SER A 190 -28.39 11.35 -8.84
C SER A 190 -27.05 11.96 -9.27
N SER A 191 -26.93 13.29 -9.17
CA SER A 191 -25.68 13.99 -9.44
C SER A 191 -24.58 13.62 -8.43
N GLU A 192 -24.96 13.31 -7.18
CA GLU A 192 -24.04 12.92 -6.12
C GLU A 192 -23.42 11.55 -6.42
N GLU A 193 -24.24 10.53 -6.70
CA GLU A 193 -23.73 9.22 -7.11
C GLU A 193 -22.94 9.29 -8.41
N ARG A 194 -23.36 10.12 -9.37
CA ARG A 194 -22.61 10.30 -10.61
C ARG A 194 -21.22 10.89 -10.37
N ALA A 195 -21.09 11.82 -9.43
CA ALA A 195 -19.79 12.37 -9.03
C ALA A 195 -18.93 11.33 -8.29
N GLU A 196 -19.55 10.51 -7.44
CA GLU A 196 -18.87 9.50 -6.62
C GLU A 196 -18.45 8.26 -7.42
N TYR A 197 -19.26 7.81 -8.38
CA TYR A 197 -19.07 6.53 -9.06
C TYR A 197 -18.67 6.67 -10.54
N GLY A 198 -18.88 7.86 -11.12
CA GLY A 198 -18.65 8.11 -12.53
C GLY A 198 -19.62 7.37 -13.45
N THR A 199 -19.18 7.15 -14.67
CA THR A 199 -19.91 6.43 -15.71
C THR A 199 -19.41 4.99 -15.79
N LEU A 200 -20.35 4.04 -15.85
CA LEU A 200 -20.04 2.65 -16.17
C LEU A 200 -20.19 2.44 -17.67
N VAL A 201 -19.14 1.92 -18.30
CA VAL A 201 -19.06 1.77 -19.76
C VAL A 201 -18.78 0.33 -20.16
N PRO A 202 -19.27 -0.14 -21.32
CA PRO A 202 -18.81 -1.40 -21.91
C PRO A 202 -17.36 -1.30 -22.35
N TRP A 203 -16.68 -2.44 -22.44
CA TRP A 203 -15.23 -2.48 -22.66
C TRP A 203 -14.81 -1.81 -23.98
N ASN A 204 -15.57 -2.01 -25.05
CA ASN A 204 -15.30 -1.41 -26.36
C ASN A 204 -15.40 0.13 -26.36
N VAL A 205 -16.18 0.72 -25.45
CA VAL A 205 -16.21 2.18 -25.25
C VAL A 205 -15.03 2.61 -24.39
N ALA A 206 -14.71 1.83 -23.36
CA ALA A 206 -13.60 2.08 -22.44
C ALA A 206 -12.23 2.10 -23.14
N ASP A 207 -12.00 1.16 -24.07
CA ASP A 207 -10.73 0.99 -24.77
C ASP A 207 -10.42 2.11 -25.78
N THR A 208 -11.47 2.79 -26.28
CA THR A 208 -11.33 3.89 -27.24
C THR A 208 -11.71 5.24 -26.63
N LEU A 209 -11.71 5.33 -25.29
CA LEU A 209 -12.32 6.45 -24.57
C LEU A 209 -11.54 7.76 -24.76
N ASP A 210 -10.22 7.67 -24.83
CA ASP A 210 -9.31 8.79 -24.99
C ASP A 210 -8.15 8.40 -25.92
N ASN A 211 -7.56 9.35 -26.64
CA ASN A 211 -6.45 9.09 -27.55
C ASN A 211 -5.07 9.17 -26.88
N ASP A 212 -4.96 9.98 -25.82
CA ASP A 212 -3.73 10.23 -25.09
C ASP A 212 -3.61 9.27 -23.89
N TYR A 213 -4.72 8.97 -23.23
CA TYR A 213 -4.77 7.96 -22.17
C TYR A 213 -5.42 6.67 -22.64
N ARG A 214 -5.01 5.57 -22.03
CA ARG A 214 -5.52 4.23 -22.34
C ARG A 214 -5.97 3.51 -21.09
N LEU A 215 -6.66 2.39 -21.29
CA LEU A 215 -6.88 1.44 -20.20
C LEU A 215 -5.53 0.87 -19.71
N PRO A 216 -5.35 0.72 -18.38
CA PRO A 216 -4.22 0.02 -17.82
C PRO A 216 -4.31 -1.46 -18.18
N SER A 217 -3.18 -2.03 -18.58
CA SER A 217 -3.02 -3.48 -18.67
C SER A 217 -3.07 -4.13 -17.28
N ILE A 218 -3.29 -5.44 -17.23
CA ILE A 218 -3.11 -6.29 -16.05
C ILE A 218 -1.72 -6.08 -15.46
N ALA A 219 -0.69 -5.95 -16.28
CA ALA A 219 0.68 -5.74 -15.80
C ALA A 219 0.85 -4.39 -15.08
N GLU A 220 0.14 -3.36 -15.50
CA GLU A 220 0.16 -2.05 -14.83
C GLU A 220 -0.71 -2.05 -13.57
N TRP A 221 -1.88 -2.69 -13.63
CA TRP A 221 -2.67 -2.93 -12.43
C TRP A 221 -1.90 -3.75 -11.40
N GLN A 222 -1.13 -4.77 -11.83
CA GLN A 222 -0.29 -5.56 -10.93
C GLN A 222 0.78 -4.69 -10.27
N GLN A 223 1.41 -3.77 -11.01
CA GLN A 223 2.33 -2.81 -10.40
C GLN A 223 1.64 -1.91 -9.37
N MET A 224 0.37 -1.55 -9.59
CA MET A 224 -0.41 -0.75 -8.62
C MET A 224 -0.82 -1.57 -7.41
N ILE A 225 -1.18 -2.84 -7.61
CA ILE A 225 -1.40 -3.79 -6.54
C ILE A 225 -0.12 -3.93 -5.69
N ASP A 226 1.05 -4.09 -6.32
CA ASP A 226 2.33 -4.20 -5.63
C ASP A 226 2.69 -2.89 -4.88
N TYR A 227 2.43 -1.73 -5.49
CA TYR A 227 2.56 -0.41 -4.86
C TYR A 227 1.68 -0.30 -3.60
N CYS A 228 0.49 -0.89 -3.64
CA CYS A 228 -0.46 -0.98 -2.54
C CYS A 228 -0.17 -2.15 -1.57
N GLY A 229 0.99 -2.80 -1.67
CA GLY A 229 1.41 -3.83 -0.71
C GLY A 229 1.05 -5.27 -1.09
N GLY A 230 0.73 -5.51 -2.36
CA GLY A 230 0.39 -6.81 -2.91
C GLY A 230 -1.11 -7.12 -2.86
N ALA A 231 -1.50 -8.19 -3.55
CA ALA A 231 -2.91 -8.53 -3.79
C ALA A 231 -3.73 -8.61 -2.51
N SER A 232 -3.18 -9.16 -1.42
CA SER A 232 -3.87 -9.34 -0.14
C SER A 232 -4.21 -8.06 0.63
N LEU A 233 -3.62 -6.91 0.25
CA LEU A 233 -3.88 -5.61 0.89
C LEU A 233 -4.42 -4.57 -0.10
N ALA A 234 -4.17 -4.77 -1.40
CA ALA A 234 -4.49 -3.80 -2.43
C ALA A 234 -5.98 -3.52 -2.56
N GLY A 235 -6.86 -4.48 -2.29
CA GLY A 235 -8.31 -4.29 -2.31
C GLY A 235 -8.74 -3.15 -1.39
N PHE A 236 -8.22 -3.10 -0.17
CA PHE A 236 -8.46 -1.99 0.76
C PHE A 236 -7.66 -0.74 0.38
N ASN A 237 -6.36 -0.89 0.10
CA ASN A 237 -5.47 0.25 -0.12
C ASN A 237 -5.81 1.08 -1.36
N LEU A 238 -6.37 0.47 -2.40
CA LEU A 238 -6.87 1.17 -3.58
C LEU A 238 -8.07 2.08 -3.28
N GLN A 239 -8.82 1.82 -2.20
CA GLN A 239 -10.00 2.60 -1.78
C GLN A 239 -9.65 3.75 -0.83
N VAL A 240 -8.40 3.84 -0.35
CA VAL A 240 -8.00 4.82 0.66
C VAL A 240 -8.22 6.24 0.18
N LEU A 241 -9.03 6.99 0.94
CA LEU A 241 -9.36 8.41 0.74
C LEU A 241 -8.24 9.34 1.26
N ALA A 242 -7.05 9.18 0.70
CA ALA A 242 -5.92 10.09 0.89
C ALA A 242 -5.40 10.55 -0.46
N ASP A 243 -4.83 11.75 -0.53
CA ASP A 243 -4.44 12.39 -1.79
C ASP A 243 -3.43 11.58 -2.62
N HIS A 244 -2.66 10.67 -2.01
CA HIS A 244 -1.70 9.79 -2.70
C HIS A 244 -2.32 8.45 -3.15
N GLY A 245 -3.55 8.13 -2.72
CA GLY A 245 -4.28 6.92 -3.12
C GLY A 245 -5.09 7.12 -4.40
N LEU A 246 -5.49 6.03 -5.06
CA LEU A 246 -6.35 6.06 -6.25
C LEU A 246 -7.84 6.28 -5.94
N GLN A 247 -8.24 6.16 -4.67
CA GLN A 247 -9.60 6.43 -4.20
C GLN A 247 -10.66 5.69 -5.03
N LEU A 248 -10.41 4.41 -5.31
CA LEU A 248 -11.35 3.57 -6.05
C LEU A 248 -12.64 3.43 -5.22
N THR A 249 -13.77 3.68 -5.86
CA THR A 249 -15.09 3.51 -5.27
C THR A 249 -15.66 2.13 -5.59
N LEU A 250 -16.88 1.85 -5.11
CA LEU A 250 -17.53 0.54 -5.32
C LEU A 250 -18.81 0.72 -6.14
N PRO A 251 -18.70 1.13 -7.42
CA PRO A 251 -19.87 1.47 -8.23
C PRO A 251 -20.79 0.28 -8.54
N GLY A 252 -20.31 -0.96 -8.38
CA GLY A 252 -20.97 -2.15 -8.87
C GLY A 252 -20.68 -2.39 -10.36
N ILE A 253 -21.60 -3.09 -11.00
CA ILE A 253 -21.50 -3.47 -12.42
C ILE A 253 -22.89 -3.51 -13.05
N ILE A 254 -23.01 -3.12 -14.32
CA ILE A 254 -24.23 -3.34 -15.10
C ILE A 254 -24.08 -4.66 -15.87
N LYS A 255 -24.99 -5.61 -15.64
CA LYS A 255 -25.12 -6.82 -16.45
C LYS A 255 -26.57 -7.01 -16.87
N GLY A 256 -26.82 -7.26 -18.15
CA GLY A 256 -28.18 -7.42 -18.68
C GLY A 256 -29.10 -6.23 -18.39
N GLY A 257 -28.54 -5.02 -18.35
CA GLY A 257 -29.27 -3.78 -18.05
C GLY A 257 -29.64 -3.56 -16.57
N GLN A 258 -29.10 -4.38 -15.66
CA GLN A 258 -29.34 -4.24 -14.21
C GLN A 258 -28.05 -3.87 -13.48
N LEU A 259 -28.15 -2.92 -12.56
CA LEU A 259 -27.07 -2.59 -11.64
C LEU A 259 -27.00 -3.61 -10.51
N LEU A 260 -25.84 -4.24 -10.38
CA LEU A 260 -25.55 -5.27 -9.41
C LEU A 260 -24.39 -4.81 -8.51
N GLU A 261 -24.35 -5.31 -7.27
CA GLU A 261 -23.22 -5.14 -6.33
C GLU A 261 -22.83 -3.70 -5.99
N HIS A 262 -23.71 -2.75 -6.28
CA HIS A 262 -23.51 -1.33 -5.96
C HIS A 262 -23.25 -1.10 -4.46
N GLY A 263 -22.21 -0.33 -4.16
CA GLY A 263 -21.73 -0.06 -2.80
C GLY A 263 -20.98 -1.23 -2.14
N LYS A 264 -20.82 -2.36 -2.84
CA LYS A 264 -20.16 -3.58 -2.30
C LYS A 264 -18.92 -3.96 -3.07
N THR A 265 -18.91 -3.78 -4.39
CA THR A 265 -17.81 -4.22 -5.25
C THR A 265 -17.57 -3.19 -6.35
N GLY A 266 -16.30 -2.94 -6.64
CA GLY A 266 -15.87 -2.13 -7.79
C GLY A 266 -15.27 -3.04 -8.85
N TYR A 267 -15.71 -2.86 -10.09
CA TYR A 267 -15.16 -3.52 -11.26
C TYR A 267 -14.54 -2.45 -12.16
N TYR A 268 -13.27 -2.62 -12.50
CA TYR A 268 -12.49 -1.67 -13.28
C TYR A 268 -11.90 -2.35 -14.50
N TRP A 269 -12.25 -1.87 -15.69
CA TRP A 269 -11.72 -2.46 -16.92
C TRP A 269 -10.19 -2.38 -16.98
N THR A 270 -9.59 -3.46 -17.50
CA THR A 270 -8.21 -3.44 -18.00
C THR A 270 -8.22 -3.34 -19.52
N GLY A 271 -7.09 -2.98 -20.12
CA GLY A 271 -6.88 -2.99 -21.57
C GLY A 271 -6.65 -4.38 -22.16
N ASP A 272 -6.61 -5.44 -21.34
CA ASP A 272 -6.32 -6.79 -21.81
C ASP A 272 -7.59 -7.55 -22.18
N GLU A 273 -7.71 -7.85 -23.46
CA GLU A 273 -8.73 -8.72 -24.03
C GLU A 273 -8.43 -10.20 -23.77
N ILE A 274 -9.48 -10.98 -23.49
CA ILE A 274 -9.41 -12.46 -23.46
C ILE A 274 -9.76 -13.03 -24.82
N ASP A 275 -10.91 -12.60 -25.35
CA ASP A 275 -11.47 -13.03 -26.64
C ASP A 275 -12.46 -11.98 -27.16
N GLU A 276 -13.13 -12.30 -28.27
CA GLU A 276 -14.06 -11.38 -28.97
C GLU A 276 -15.17 -10.83 -28.04
N GLU A 277 -15.58 -11.61 -27.03
CA GLU A 277 -16.70 -11.28 -26.15
C GLU A 277 -16.27 -10.92 -24.72
N SER A 278 -15.02 -11.19 -24.34
CA SER A 278 -14.56 -11.11 -22.95
C SER A 278 -13.27 -10.31 -22.77
N ALA A 279 -13.16 -9.60 -21.65
CA ALA A 279 -11.96 -8.88 -21.26
C ALA A 279 -11.71 -8.99 -19.75
N TRP A 280 -10.48 -8.67 -19.34
CA TRP A 280 -10.11 -8.65 -17.93
C TRP A 280 -10.55 -7.35 -17.25
N ALA A 281 -10.92 -7.48 -15.97
CA ALA A 281 -11.18 -6.37 -15.07
C ALA A 281 -10.52 -6.62 -13.71
N LEU A 282 -10.13 -5.54 -13.04
CA LEU A 282 -9.79 -5.55 -11.62
C LEU A 282 -11.08 -5.51 -10.79
N LYS A 283 -11.15 -6.35 -9.76
CA LYS A 283 -12.23 -6.40 -8.78
C LYS A 283 -11.68 -6.07 -7.39
N ILE A 284 -12.39 -5.18 -6.70
CA ILE A 284 -12.17 -4.84 -5.27
C ILE A 284 -13.50 -4.85 -4.53
N SER A 285 -13.49 -5.02 -3.21
CA SER A 285 -14.73 -5.09 -2.42
C SER A 285 -14.63 -4.40 -1.06
N ALA A 286 -15.79 -4.05 -0.49
CA ALA A 286 -15.86 -3.43 0.85
C ALA A 286 -15.43 -4.40 1.97
N ASP A 287 -15.68 -5.69 1.77
CA ASP A 287 -15.55 -6.72 2.81
C ASP A 287 -14.24 -7.53 2.70
N SER A 288 -13.34 -7.17 1.78
CA SER A 288 -12.06 -7.84 1.58
C SER A 288 -10.94 -6.84 1.32
N ASP A 289 -9.76 -7.15 1.87
CA ASP A 289 -8.53 -6.43 1.57
C ASP A 289 -7.88 -6.90 0.26
N GLU A 290 -8.42 -7.97 -0.35
CA GLU A 290 -7.87 -8.57 -1.56
C GLU A 290 -8.34 -7.86 -2.84
N ALA A 291 -7.40 -7.65 -3.77
CA ALA A 291 -7.68 -7.26 -5.15
C ALA A 291 -7.49 -8.46 -6.08
N GLU A 292 -8.45 -8.68 -6.98
CA GLU A 292 -8.49 -9.85 -7.86
C GLU A 292 -8.68 -9.44 -9.32
N PHE A 293 -8.07 -10.16 -10.26
CA PHE A 293 -8.44 -10.06 -11.67
C PHE A 293 -9.57 -11.04 -12.01
N VAL A 294 -10.59 -10.53 -12.68
CA VAL A 294 -11.77 -11.30 -13.10
C VAL A 294 -12.02 -11.12 -14.60
N ILE A 295 -12.67 -12.11 -15.20
CA ILE A 295 -13.10 -12.03 -16.61
C ILE A 295 -14.56 -11.57 -16.62
N LEU A 296 -14.84 -10.56 -17.45
CA LEU A 296 -16.17 -10.03 -17.66
C LEU A 296 -16.50 -10.04 -19.15
N ASP A 297 -17.78 -10.22 -19.46
CA ASP A 297 -18.33 -10.00 -20.80
C ASP A 297 -18.20 -8.51 -21.15
N LYS A 298 -17.69 -8.20 -22.34
CA LYS A 298 -17.44 -6.84 -22.83
C LYS A 298 -18.70 -5.98 -22.92
N SER A 299 -19.89 -6.60 -22.98
CA SER A 299 -21.19 -5.92 -22.92
C SER A 299 -21.60 -5.50 -21.50
N SER A 300 -20.95 -6.05 -20.46
CA SER A 300 -21.11 -5.55 -19.09
C SER A 300 -20.60 -4.12 -19.01
N MET A 301 -21.18 -3.28 -18.13
CA MET A 301 -20.66 -1.92 -17.93
C MET A 301 -19.96 -1.82 -16.59
N ALA A 302 -18.66 -1.51 -16.62
CA ALA A 302 -17.79 -1.39 -15.46
C ALA A 302 -17.12 -0.02 -15.44
N SER A 303 -16.47 0.31 -14.32
CA SER A 303 -15.78 1.58 -14.15
C SER A 303 -14.45 1.59 -14.89
N VAL A 304 -13.89 2.79 -15.07
CA VAL A 304 -12.64 3.01 -15.79
C VAL A 304 -11.69 3.85 -14.95
N ARG A 305 -10.43 3.45 -14.97
CA ARG A 305 -9.29 4.31 -14.67
C ARG A 305 -8.43 4.33 -15.91
N LEU A 306 -8.01 5.52 -16.34
CA LEU A 306 -7.14 5.70 -17.49
C LEU A 306 -5.71 5.91 -17.02
N THR A 307 -4.73 5.47 -17.82
CA THR A 307 -3.31 5.61 -17.49
C THR A 307 -2.47 6.02 -18.70
N ILE A 308 -1.35 6.66 -18.41
CA ILE A 308 -0.23 6.89 -19.33
C ILE A 308 1.07 6.83 -18.51
N GLU A 309 2.18 6.54 -19.17
CA GLU A 309 3.49 6.51 -18.54
C GLU A 309 4.50 7.33 -19.36
N PHE A 310 5.37 8.05 -18.65
CA PHE A 310 6.51 8.74 -19.23
C PHE A 310 7.81 8.20 -18.66
N LEU A 311 8.76 7.87 -19.54
CA LEU A 311 10.11 7.45 -19.19
C LEU A 311 11.13 8.42 -19.77
N TYR A 312 11.86 9.10 -18.90
CA TYR A 312 12.92 10.05 -19.25
C TYR A 312 14.28 9.46 -18.88
N TYR A 313 15.02 8.98 -19.88
CA TYR A 313 16.38 8.50 -19.69
C TYR A 313 17.36 9.66 -19.61
N ARG A 314 18.37 9.53 -18.75
CA ARG A 314 19.43 10.54 -18.56
C ARG A 314 20.55 10.41 -19.59
#